data_AF-A0A9W8BL30-F1
#
_entry.id   AF-A0A9W8BL30-F1
#
_cell.length_a   1.000
_cell.length_b   1.000
_cell.length_c   1.000
_cell.angle_alpha   90.00
_cell.angle_beta   90.00
_cell.angle_gamma   90.00
#
_symmetry.space_group_name_H-M   'P 1'
#
loop_
_entity.id
_entity.type
_entity.pdbx_description
1 polymer ?
#
loop_
_entity_poly.entity_id
_entity_poly.type
_entity_poly.pdbx_seq_one_letter_code
_entity_poly.pdbx_strand_id
1 'polypeptide(L)'
;MLIGSVAVLVAAMQGASLPCGPVLLPDLNLGFVSGSKPDYCSKGSKGAPASECATNRDAVISIDAAIKKYKVARRGEIVAIVAWMMYESDGWKYSINRVPGVPGQGTRCMMQWPYVHEYAKLLHPEEFAKLIGTSASNPESAPDDVKKSILELVLSNNDSFGAGFWFLANKSPTYFNKTTKLRDGNLEDFKDYITNYIKGTWDSGRDTIWHAMNSTLKLV
;
A
#
# COMPACT_ATOMS: atom_id res chain seq x y z
N MET A 1 -21.50 -4.55 62.75
CA MET A 1 -21.34 -5.58 61.70
C MET A 1 -21.27 -4.84 60.38
N LEU A 2 -20.06 -4.46 59.92
CA LEU A 2 -19.87 -3.79 58.63
C LEU A 2 -19.54 -4.86 57.58
N ILE A 3 -20.33 -4.92 56.52
CA ILE A 3 -20.07 -5.78 55.36
C ILE A 3 -19.39 -4.88 54.32
N GLY A 4 -18.07 -5.04 54.16
CA GLY A 4 -17.30 -4.36 53.12
C GLY A 4 -17.39 -5.14 51.82
N SER A 5 -18.00 -4.54 50.80
CA SER A 5 -18.00 -5.08 49.43
C SER A 5 -16.66 -4.78 48.77
N VAL A 6 -15.90 -5.83 48.46
CA VAL A 6 -14.68 -5.75 47.64
C VAL A 6 -15.11 -5.64 46.17
N ALA A 7 -14.93 -4.47 45.57
CA ALA A 7 -15.05 -4.29 44.14
C ALA A 7 -13.81 -4.89 43.46
N VAL A 8 -13.99 -6.00 42.74
CA VAL A 8 -12.97 -6.55 41.85
C VAL A 8 -12.96 -5.70 40.59
N LEU A 9 -11.92 -4.88 40.44
CA LEU A 9 -11.67 -4.13 39.22
C LEU A 9 -11.10 -5.09 38.17
N VAL A 10 -11.96 -5.60 37.27
CA VAL A 10 -11.49 -6.31 36.07
C VAL A 10 -11.01 -5.27 35.07
N ALA A 11 -9.71 -5.01 35.06
CA ALA A 11 -9.09 -4.28 33.96
C ALA A 11 -9.18 -5.14 32.69
N ALA A 12 -10.01 -4.70 31.74
CA ALA A 12 -10.01 -5.26 30.39
C ALA A 12 -8.66 -4.95 29.74
N MET A 13 -7.74 -5.91 29.74
CA MET A 13 -6.57 -5.85 28.88
C MET A 13 -7.07 -5.89 27.44
N GLN A 14 -7.06 -4.74 26.77
CA GLN A 14 -7.15 -4.66 25.32
C GLN A 14 -5.99 -5.48 24.76
N GLY A 15 -6.29 -6.70 24.31
CA GLY A 15 -5.29 -7.60 23.76
C GLY A 15 -4.57 -6.93 22.61
N ALA A 16 -3.30 -6.58 22.82
CA ALA A 16 -2.41 -6.26 21.73
C ALA A 16 -2.35 -7.52 20.86
N SER A 17 -2.96 -7.48 19.67
CA SER A 17 -2.80 -8.54 18.67
C SER A 17 -1.30 -8.69 18.44
N LEU A 18 -0.77 -9.91 18.61
CA LEU A 18 0.62 -10.21 18.24
C LEU A 18 0.85 -9.70 16.81
N PRO A 19 1.98 -9.03 16.53
CA PRO A 19 2.26 -8.58 15.18
C PRO A 19 2.25 -9.78 14.23
N CYS A 20 1.50 -9.69 13.14
CA CYS A 20 1.50 -10.72 12.12
C CYS A 20 2.91 -10.93 11.55
N GLY A 21 3.18 -12.14 11.08
CA GLY A 21 4.46 -12.50 10.45
C GLY A 21 4.75 -11.72 9.16
N PRO A 22 5.98 -11.80 8.63
CA PRO A 22 6.36 -11.16 7.37
C PRO A 22 5.60 -11.77 6.17
N VAL A 23 5.59 -11.06 5.06
CA VAL A 23 5.17 -11.62 3.77
C VAL A 23 6.26 -12.56 3.28
N LEU A 24 5.94 -13.83 3.10
CA LEU A 24 6.90 -14.82 2.60
C LEU A 24 6.89 -14.88 1.08
N LEU A 25 8.08 -14.97 0.47
CA LEU A 25 8.21 -15.12 -0.98
C LEU A 25 7.44 -16.33 -1.55
N PRO A 26 7.44 -17.53 -0.91
CA PRO A 26 6.58 -18.63 -1.35
C PRO A 26 5.09 -18.27 -1.40
N ASP A 27 4.57 -17.58 -0.38
CA ASP A 27 3.16 -17.19 -0.31
C ASP A 27 2.79 -16.20 -1.42
N LEU A 28 3.66 -15.21 -1.67
CA LEU A 28 3.45 -14.26 -2.76
C LEU A 28 3.56 -14.93 -4.14
N ASN A 29 4.48 -15.88 -4.31
CA ASN A 29 4.61 -16.65 -5.55
C ASN A 29 3.40 -17.53 -5.83
N LEU A 30 2.78 -18.12 -4.79
CA LEU A 30 1.54 -18.87 -4.94
C LEU A 30 0.39 -17.96 -5.39
N GLY A 31 0.32 -16.75 -4.83
CA GLY A 31 -0.74 -15.81 -5.15
C GLY A 31 -0.56 -15.13 -6.52
N PHE A 32 0.68 -14.98 -6.98
CA PHE A 32 1.02 -14.35 -8.25
C PHE A 32 2.21 -15.03 -8.94
N VAL A 33 1.92 -16.15 -9.61
CA VAL A 33 2.93 -17.01 -10.25
C VAL A 33 3.70 -16.27 -11.36
N SER A 34 3.07 -15.36 -12.10
CA SER A 34 3.76 -14.64 -13.17
C SER A 34 4.93 -13.81 -12.64
N GLY A 35 4.75 -13.13 -11.51
CA GLY A 35 5.78 -12.31 -10.87
C GLY A 35 6.94 -13.10 -10.26
N SER A 36 6.81 -14.43 -10.14
CA SER A 36 7.89 -15.31 -9.64
C SER A 36 8.92 -15.65 -10.71
N LYS A 37 8.63 -15.37 -11.99
CA LYS A 37 9.50 -15.74 -13.10
C LYS A 37 10.67 -14.75 -13.19
N PRO A 38 11.93 -15.23 -13.34
CA PRO A 38 13.09 -14.33 -13.47
C PRO A 38 13.01 -13.39 -14.68
N ASP A 39 12.27 -13.79 -15.71
CA ASP A 39 12.05 -13.00 -16.92
C ASP A 39 10.73 -12.22 -16.90
N TYR A 40 10.07 -12.11 -15.74
CA TYR A 40 8.81 -11.36 -15.62
C TYR A 40 8.91 -9.95 -16.19
N CYS A 41 9.96 -9.22 -15.80
CA CYS A 41 10.21 -7.85 -16.26
C CYS A 41 10.90 -7.71 -17.61
N SER A 42 11.28 -8.82 -18.26
CA SER A 42 11.92 -8.81 -19.58
C SER A 42 11.07 -9.44 -20.69
N LYS A 43 10.11 -10.32 -20.36
CA LYS A 43 9.26 -11.02 -21.33
C LYS A 43 7.76 -10.96 -21.03
N GLY A 44 7.36 -10.69 -19.78
CA GLY A 44 5.96 -10.59 -19.34
C GLY A 44 5.38 -9.16 -19.30
N SER A 45 6.26 -8.16 -19.39
CA SER A 45 5.97 -6.72 -19.28
C SER A 45 5.87 -6.03 -20.63
N LYS A 46 5.17 -6.61 -21.62
CA LYS A 46 4.94 -5.93 -22.91
C LYS A 46 4.29 -4.57 -22.65
N GLY A 47 5.07 -3.49 -22.75
CA GLY A 47 4.62 -2.11 -22.58
C GLY A 47 5.07 -1.40 -21.29
N ALA A 48 5.72 -2.05 -20.32
CA ALA A 48 6.23 -1.37 -19.12
C ALA A 48 7.76 -1.15 -19.19
N PRO A 49 8.27 0.07 -18.93
CA PRO A 49 9.70 0.33 -18.83
C PRO A 49 10.37 -0.53 -17.75
N ALA A 50 11.59 -0.98 -18.02
CA ALA A 50 12.35 -1.82 -17.08
C ALA A 50 12.57 -1.14 -15.72
N SER A 51 12.66 0.19 -15.69
CA SER A 51 12.79 0.98 -14.45
C SER A 51 11.53 0.97 -13.57
N GLU A 52 10.36 0.61 -14.12
CA GLU A 52 9.11 0.53 -13.37
C GLU A 52 8.78 -0.89 -12.91
N CYS A 53 9.24 -1.91 -13.61
CA CYS A 53 8.84 -3.29 -13.32
C CYS A 53 9.59 -3.88 -12.12
N ALA A 54 8.90 -4.68 -11.32
CA ALA A 54 9.49 -5.46 -10.22
C ALA A 54 9.03 -6.92 -10.23
N THR A 55 9.86 -7.80 -9.67
CA THR A 55 9.50 -9.21 -9.43
C THR A 55 8.89 -9.40 -8.04
N ASN A 56 8.34 -10.59 -7.76
CA ASN A 56 7.90 -10.93 -6.40
C ASN A 56 9.03 -10.90 -5.38
N ARG A 57 10.27 -11.18 -5.80
CA ARG A 57 11.44 -11.10 -4.92
C ARG A 57 11.68 -9.65 -4.48
N ASP A 58 11.58 -8.70 -5.39
CA ASP A 58 11.74 -7.28 -5.09
C ASP A 58 10.57 -6.75 -4.23
N ALA A 59 9.36 -7.22 -4.56
CA ALA A 59 8.13 -6.86 -3.86
C ALA A 59 8.18 -7.31 -2.39
N VAL A 60 8.50 -8.58 -2.10
CA VAL A 60 8.54 -9.09 -0.71
C VAL A 60 9.51 -8.29 0.16
N ILE A 61 10.73 -8.03 -0.34
CA ILE A 61 11.73 -7.26 0.40
C ILE A 61 11.19 -5.87 0.77
N SER A 62 10.56 -5.20 -0.19
CA SER A 62 10.06 -3.83 -0.02
C SER A 62 8.79 -3.79 0.85
N ILE A 63 7.88 -4.76 0.68
CA ILE A 63 6.65 -4.90 1.46
C ILE A 63 6.97 -5.17 2.93
N ASP A 64 7.91 -6.08 3.23
CA ASP A 64 8.32 -6.36 4.61
C ASP A 64 8.95 -5.14 5.29
N ALA A 65 9.75 -4.37 4.54
CA ALA A 65 10.29 -3.11 5.04
C ALA A 65 9.18 -2.09 5.33
N ALA A 66 8.18 -1.98 4.46
CA ALA A 66 7.03 -1.09 4.63
C ALA A 66 6.14 -1.47 5.81
N ILE A 67 5.83 -2.76 5.99
CA ILE A 67 5.08 -3.30 7.12
C ILE A 67 5.71 -2.85 8.44
N LYS A 68 7.03 -3.01 8.57
CA LYS A 68 7.79 -2.60 9.76
C LYS A 68 7.79 -1.08 9.93
N LYS A 69 8.08 -0.34 8.86
CA LYS A 69 8.16 1.14 8.86
C LYS A 69 6.84 1.79 9.30
N TYR A 70 5.71 1.29 8.81
CA TYR A 70 4.38 1.87 9.07
C TYR A 70 3.57 1.12 10.14
N LYS A 71 4.17 0.11 10.78
CA LYS A 71 3.58 -0.66 11.90
C LYS A 71 2.22 -1.27 11.56
N VAL A 72 2.07 -1.76 10.33
CA VAL A 72 0.84 -2.44 9.87
C VAL A 72 0.89 -3.88 10.35
N ALA A 73 0.23 -4.16 11.48
CA ALA A 73 0.44 -5.40 12.23
C ALA A 73 -0.64 -6.47 12.00
N ARG A 74 -1.61 -6.21 11.10
CA ARG A 74 -2.75 -7.10 10.89
C ARG A 74 -2.74 -7.71 9.51
N ARG A 75 -3.04 -9.00 9.49
CA ARG A 75 -3.10 -9.80 8.27
C ARG A 75 -4.03 -9.18 7.22
N GLY A 76 -5.28 -8.86 7.58
CA GLY A 76 -6.26 -8.33 6.62
C GLY A 76 -5.85 -6.98 6.03
N GLU A 77 -5.21 -6.11 6.82
CA GLU A 77 -4.66 -4.83 6.37
C GLU A 77 -3.55 -5.05 5.34
N ILE A 78 -2.59 -5.93 5.63
CA ILE A 78 -1.50 -6.24 4.70
C ILE A 78 -2.03 -6.83 3.40
N VAL A 79 -2.93 -7.81 3.49
CA VAL A 79 -3.55 -8.42 2.30
C VAL A 79 -4.26 -7.37 1.46
N ALA A 80 -5.01 -6.46 2.08
CA ALA A 80 -5.71 -5.39 1.36
C ALA A 80 -4.76 -4.44 0.63
N ILE A 81 -3.66 -4.06 1.27
CA ILE A 81 -2.68 -3.17 0.64
C ILE A 81 -1.90 -3.89 -0.47
N VAL A 82 -1.51 -5.14 -0.28
CA VAL A 82 -0.85 -5.93 -1.32
C VAL A 82 -1.78 -6.16 -2.52
N ALA A 83 -3.04 -6.53 -2.28
CA ALA A 83 -4.03 -6.72 -3.34
C ALA A 83 -4.32 -5.41 -4.10
N TRP A 84 -4.45 -4.30 -3.38
CA TRP A 84 -4.63 -2.98 -3.98
C TRP A 84 -3.45 -2.63 -4.89
N MET A 85 -2.23 -2.69 -4.37
CA MET A 85 -1.04 -2.36 -5.17
C MET A 85 -0.88 -3.31 -6.36
N MET A 86 -1.13 -4.61 -6.18
CA MET A 86 -1.01 -5.59 -7.26
C MET A 86 -1.98 -5.28 -8.41
N TYR A 87 -3.21 -4.87 -8.10
CA TYR A 87 -4.18 -4.48 -9.11
C TYR A 87 -3.76 -3.20 -9.85
N GLU A 88 -3.47 -2.12 -9.10
CA GLU A 88 -3.19 -0.80 -9.70
C GLU A 88 -1.90 -0.77 -10.53
N SER A 89 -0.92 -1.62 -10.19
CA SER A 89 0.36 -1.70 -10.89
C SER A 89 0.42 -2.75 -12.00
N ASP A 90 -0.70 -3.42 -12.30
CA ASP A 90 -0.76 -4.59 -13.21
C ASP A 90 0.29 -5.66 -12.84
N GLY A 91 0.27 -6.06 -11.57
CA GLY A 91 1.19 -7.06 -11.04
C GLY A 91 2.63 -6.58 -10.89
N TRP A 92 2.84 -5.33 -10.45
CA TRP A 92 4.17 -4.70 -10.30
C TRP A 92 4.85 -4.29 -11.61
N LYS A 93 4.14 -4.25 -12.73
CA LYS A 93 4.71 -3.75 -14.00
C LYS A 93 4.91 -2.25 -13.99
N TYR A 94 3.94 -1.51 -13.45
CA TYR A 94 3.91 -0.06 -13.51
C TYR A 94 4.07 0.55 -12.12
N SER A 95 4.68 1.73 -12.09
CA SER A 95 4.78 2.59 -10.91
C SER A 95 4.49 4.05 -11.24
N ILE A 96 4.21 4.36 -12.50
CA ILE A 96 3.74 5.65 -12.98
C ILE A 96 2.40 5.40 -13.69
N ASN A 97 1.42 6.29 -13.50
CA ASN A 97 0.21 6.22 -14.30
C ASN A 97 0.56 6.46 -15.78
N ARG A 98 0.33 5.45 -16.63
CA ARG A 98 0.57 5.52 -18.07
C ARG A 98 -0.70 5.82 -18.89
N VAL A 99 -1.86 5.35 -18.42
CA VAL A 99 -3.16 5.53 -19.09
C VAL A 99 -4.22 5.79 -18.02
N PRO A 100 -4.84 6.98 -17.96
CA PRO A 100 -4.76 8.08 -18.94
C PRO A 100 -3.49 8.96 -18.84
N GLY A 101 -2.56 8.68 -17.91
CA GLY A 101 -1.29 9.41 -17.83
C GLY A 101 -1.34 10.69 -17.00
N VAL A 102 -1.98 10.65 -15.82
CA VAL A 102 -2.12 11.84 -14.96
C VAL A 102 -0.77 12.24 -14.34
N PRO A 103 -0.29 13.47 -14.56
CA PRO A 103 0.97 13.96 -14.00
C PRO A 103 1.02 13.88 -12.47
N GLY A 104 2.12 13.33 -11.94
CA GLY A 104 2.33 13.17 -10.50
C GLY A 104 1.55 12.01 -9.86
N GLN A 105 0.77 11.24 -10.62
CA GLN A 105 0.13 10.01 -10.13
C GLN A 105 1.03 8.79 -10.37
N GLY A 106 1.24 7.96 -9.35
CA GLY A 106 2.09 6.78 -9.47
C GLY A 106 2.26 6.01 -8.16
N THR A 107 3.44 5.42 -7.95
CA THR A 107 3.75 4.35 -6.99
C THR A 107 3.03 3.02 -7.30
N ARG A 108 3.24 1.98 -6.49
CA ARG A 108 2.58 0.68 -6.70
C ARG A 108 1.07 0.71 -6.48
N CYS A 109 0.54 1.68 -5.73
CA CYS A 109 -0.90 1.85 -5.53
C CYS A 109 -1.55 2.92 -6.43
N MET A 110 -0.84 3.46 -7.44
CA MET A 110 -1.32 4.54 -8.31
C MET A 110 -1.92 5.72 -7.52
N MET A 111 -1.24 6.07 -6.44
CA MET A 111 -1.56 7.15 -5.52
C MET A 111 -1.70 8.49 -6.26
N GLN A 112 -2.77 9.22 -5.96
CA GLN A 112 -3.10 10.52 -6.56
C GLN A 112 -2.11 11.60 -6.14
N TRP A 113 -1.99 12.65 -6.97
CA TRP A 113 -1.06 13.77 -6.77
C TRP A 113 -1.05 14.35 -5.34
N PRO A 114 -2.18 14.69 -4.70
CA PRO A 114 -2.15 15.29 -3.37
C PRO A 114 -1.39 14.42 -2.35
N TYR A 115 -1.52 13.10 -2.48
CA TYR A 115 -0.89 12.14 -1.60
C TYR A 115 0.56 11.84 -1.99
N VAL A 116 0.89 11.81 -3.29
CA VAL A 116 2.29 11.74 -3.77
C VAL A 116 3.08 12.94 -3.28
N HIS A 117 2.50 14.15 -3.40
CA HIS A 117 3.10 15.38 -2.89
C HIS A 117 3.41 15.28 -1.39
N GLU A 118 2.44 14.87 -0.57
CA GLU A 118 2.65 14.73 0.87
C GLU A 118 3.67 13.63 1.22
N TYR A 119 3.63 12.51 0.51
CA TYR A 119 4.52 11.38 0.74
C TYR A 119 5.97 11.68 0.36
N ALA A 120 6.17 12.31 -0.81
CA ALA A 120 7.50 12.76 -1.25
C ALA A 120 8.08 13.82 -0.31
N LYS A 121 7.26 14.78 0.13
CA LYS A 121 7.67 15.78 1.14
C LYS A 121 8.11 15.14 2.46
N LEU A 122 7.42 14.08 2.89
CA LEU A 122 7.76 13.37 4.13
C LEU A 122 9.10 12.63 4.01
N LEU A 123 9.34 11.95 2.89
CA LEU A 123 10.49 11.05 2.75
C LEU A 123 11.76 11.76 2.25
N HIS A 124 11.60 12.76 1.40
CA HIS A 124 12.68 13.44 0.69
C HIS A 124 12.53 14.96 0.83
N PRO A 125 12.52 15.52 2.07
CA PRO A 125 12.13 16.91 2.30
C PRO A 125 13.05 17.93 1.62
N GLU A 126 14.35 17.63 1.47
CA GLU A 126 15.32 18.54 0.87
C GLU A 126 15.18 18.63 -0.65
N GLU A 127 15.11 17.49 -1.34
CA GLU A 127 14.87 17.39 -2.77
C GLU A 127 13.48 17.93 -3.13
N PHE A 128 12.48 17.58 -2.32
CA PHE A 128 11.13 18.07 -2.47
C PHE A 128 11.08 19.60 -2.43
N ALA A 129 11.72 20.23 -1.45
CA ALA A 129 11.74 21.69 -1.30
C ALA A 129 12.38 22.40 -2.51
N LYS A 130 13.42 21.79 -3.11
CA LYS A 130 14.06 22.29 -4.33
C LYS A 130 13.14 22.20 -5.56
N LEU A 131 12.43 21.07 -5.71
CA LEU A 131 11.57 20.81 -6.86
C LEU A 131 10.25 21.59 -6.82
N ILE A 132 9.58 21.64 -5.66
CA ILE A 132 8.27 22.30 -5.55
C ILE A 132 8.39 23.82 -5.77
N GLY A 133 9.53 24.41 -5.40
CA GLY A 133 9.87 25.80 -5.65
C GLY A 133 8.73 26.77 -5.31
N THR A 134 8.38 27.61 -6.28
CA THR A 134 7.32 28.62 -6.13
C THR A 134 5.91 28.04 -6.04
N SER A 135 5.71 26.75 -6.36
CA SER A 135 4.42 26.07 -6.26
C SER A 135 4.09 25.60 -4.83
N ALA A 136 5.00 25.80 -3.87
CA ALA A 136 4.80 25.37 -2.47
C ALA A 136 3.53 25.95 -1.81
N SER A 137 3.12 27.16 -2.19
CA SER A 137 1.91 27.82 -1.66
C SER A 137 0.62 27.31 -2.30
N ASN A 138 0.69 26.68 -3.47
CA ASN A 138 -0.45 26.05 -4.14
C ASN A 138 0.00 24.80 -4.93
N PRO A 139 0.24 23.67 -4.25
CA PRO A 139 0.79 22.48 -4.90
C PRO A 139 -0.09 21.90 -6.00
N GLU A 140 -1.41 22.12 -5.96
CA GLU A 140 -2.34 21.65 -6.99
C GLU A 140 -2.10 22.33 -8.34
N SER A 141 -1.65 23.59 -8.33
CA SER A 141 -1.28 24.33 -9.55
C SER A 141 0.17 24.10 -9.99
N ALA A 142 0.91 23.18 -9.35
CA ALA A 142 2.26 22.88 -9.76
C ALA A 142 2.28 22.43 -11.24
N PRO A 143 3.25 22.91 -12.04
CA PRO A 143 3.44 22.44 -13.41
C PRO A 143 3.59 20.92 -13.50
N ASP A 144 3.16 20.33 -14.62
CA ASP A 144 3.14 18.87 -14.79
C ASP A 144 4.53 18.22 -14.69
N ASP A 145 5.57 18.92 -15.16
CA ASP A 145 6.96 18.50 -15.02
C ASP A 145 7.41 18.51 -13.56
N VAL A 146 7.04 19.54 -12.78
CA VAL A 146 7.27 19.58 -11.32
C VAL A 146 6.57 18.41 -10.63
N LYS A 147 5.31 18.12 -10.98
CA LYS A 147 4.57 16.97 -10.42
C LYS A 147 5.26 15.64 -10.73
N LYS A 148 5.76 15.47 -11.96
CA LYS A 148 6.52 14.28 -12.38
C LYS A 148 7.84 14.15 -11.65
N SER A 149 8.63 15.22 -11.54
CA SER A 149 9.90 15.21 -10.80
C SER A 149 9.70 14.91 -9.31
N ILE A 150 8.61 15.41 -8.71
CA ILE A 150 8.27 15.06 -7.32
C ILE A 150 7.86 13.60 -7.20
N LEU A 151 7.11 13.05 -8.16
CA LEU A 151 6.78 11.62 -8.19
C LEU A 151 8.06 10.76 -8.27
N GLU A 152 9.05 11.15 -9.07
CA GLU A 152 10.31 10.42 -9.23
C GLU A 152 11.05 10.17 -7.90
N LEU A 153 10.92 11.08 -6.93
CA LEU A 153 11.50 10.92 -5.59
C LEU A 153 11.02 9.64 -4.89
N VAL A 154 9.81 9.17 -5.18
CA VAL A 154 9.17 8.04 -4.48
C VAL A 154 8.97 6.80 -5.37
N LEU A 155 9.69 6.71 -6.50
CA LEU A 155 9.63 5.56 -7.41
C LEU A 155 10.63 4.44 -7.09
N SER A 156 11.52 4.63 -6.11
CA SER A 156 12.34 3.52 -5.58
C SER A 156 11.44 2.38 -5.12
N ASN A 157 11.87 1.12 -5.25
CA ASN A 157 11.03 -0.01 -4.84
C ASN A 157 10.55 0.11 -3.39
N ASN A 158 11.44 0.48 -2.46
CA ASN A 158 11.09 0.66 -1.05
C ASN A 158 10.00 1.74 -0.85
N ASP A 159 10.12 2.88 -1.51
CA ASP A 159 9.16 3.98 -1.32
C ASP A 159 7.84 3.68 -2.04
N SER A 160 7.92 3.16 -3.27
CA SER A 160 6.78 2.88 -4.14
C SER A 160 5.90 1.74 -3.60
N PHE A 161 6.49 0.66 -3.08
CA PHE A 161 5.74 -0.37 -2.34
C PHE A 161 5.31 0.12 -0.95
N GLY A 162 6.07 1.05 -0.35
CA GLY A 162 5.72 1.67 0.92
C GLY A 162 4.50 2.60 0.87
N ALA A 163 4.18 3.16 -0.30
CA ALA A 163 3.15 4.18 -0.45
C ALA A 163 1.76 3.70 0.00
N GLY A 164 1.36 2.47 -0.34
CA GLY A 164 0.09 1.91 0.08
C GLY A 164 -0.02 1.72 1.61
N PHE A 165 1.07 1.32 2.26
CA PHE A 165 1.12 1.15 3.71
C PHE A 165 1.15 2.50 4.44
N TRP A 166 1.90 3.47 3.92
CA TRP A 166 1.86 4.84 4.41
C TRP A 166 0.45 5.41 4.32
N PHE A 167 -0.21 5.23 3.18
CA PHE A 167 -1.56 5.73 2.95
C PHE A 167 -2.54 5.12 3.95
N LEU A 168 -2.51 3.80 4.15
CA LEU A 168 -3.34 3.17 5.18
C LEU A 168 -3.08 3.79 6.57
N ALA A 169 -1.82 3.83 6.99
CA ALA A 169 -1.44 4.23 8.34
C ALA A 169 -1.70 5.72 8.65
N ASN A 170 -1.59 6.60 7.65
CA ASN A 170 -1.62 8.05 7.85
C ASN A 170 -2.85 8.72 7.26
N LYS A 171 -3.45 8.11 6.23
CA LYS A 171 -4.56 8.68 5.49
C LYS A 171 -5.85 7.95 5.70
N SER A 172 -5.89 6.74 6.28
CA SER A 172 -7.10 5.92 6.41
C SER A 172 -7.53 5.64 7.85
N PRO A 173 -7.83 6.66 8.68
CA PRO A 173 -8.12 6.47 10.11
C PRO A 173 -9.41 5.68 10.38
N THR A 174 -10.28 5.45 9.39
CA THR A 174 -11.48 4.61 9.53
C THR A 174 -11.21 3.12 9.29
N TYR A 175 -10.03 2.78 8.74
CA TYR A 175 -9.64 1.41 8.41
C TYR A 175 -8.44 0.96 9.22
N PHE A 176 -7.41 1.80 9.31
CA PHE A 176 -6.17 1.46 9.98
C PHE A 176 -6.38 1.21 11.46
N ASN A 177 -5.90 0.05 11.91
CA ASN A 177 -5.96 -0.41 13.28
C ASN A 177 -7.39 -0.43 13.87
N LYS A 178 -8.44 -0.57 13.04
CA LYS A 178 -9.83 -0.73 13.51
C LYS A 178 -10.25 -2.17 13.74
N THR A 179 -10.92 -2.43 14.86
CA THR A 179 -11.33 -3.78 15.25
C THR A 179 -12.39 -4.39 14.34
N THR A 180 -13.01 -3.59 13.48
CA THR A 180 -14.14 -3.96 12.62
C THR A 180 -13.87 -3.78 11.12
N LYS A 181 -12.66 -3.35 10.72
CA LYS A 181 -12.32 -3.09 9.32
C LYS A 181 -11.00 -3.71 8.96
N LEU A 182 -10.95 -4.40 7.81
CA LEU A 182 -9.74 -5.04 7.26
C LEU A 182 -9.00 -5.94 8.26
N ARG A 183 -9.72 -6.56 9.19
CA ARG A 183 -9.08 -7.35 10.26
C ARG A 183 -8.72 -8.75 9.78
N ASP A 184 -9.72 -9.46 9.27
CA ASP A 184 -9.65 -10.92 9.09
C ASP A 184 -9.66 -11.33 7.61
N GLY A 185 -9.37 -10.41 6.69
CA GLY A 185 -9.46 -10.69 5.26
C GLY A 185 -10.91 -10.82 4.78
N ASN A 186 -11.79 -9.93 5.25
CA ASN A 186 -13.17 -9.83 4.77
C ASN A 186 -13.21 -9.07 3.42
N LEU A 187 -13.85 -9.66 2.40
CA LEU A 187 -13.94 -9.07 1.06
C LEU A 187 -14.76 -7.78 1.03
N GLU A 188 -15.86 -7.70 1.78
CA GLU A 188 -16.73 -6.52 1.79
C GLU A 188 -16.03 -5.32 2.44
N ASP A 189 -15.20 -5.53 3.47
CA ASP A 189 -14.35 -4.46 3.99
C ASP A 189 -13.33 -3.97 2.95
N PHE A 190 -12.76 -4.88 2.16
CA PHE A 190 -11.83 -4.50 1.10
C PHE A 190 -12.55 -3.75 -0.04
N LYS A 191 -13.75 -4.19 -0.45
CA LYS A 191 -14.60 -3.47 -1.41
C LYS A 191 -14.95 -2.07 -0.93
N ASP A 192 -15.35 -1.94 0.33
CA ASP A 192 -15.64 -0.66 0.97
C ASP A 192 -14.38 0.24 0.99
N TYR A 193 -13.23 -0.32 1.34
CA TYR A 193 -11.95 0.40 1.31
C TYR A 193 -11.61 0.92 -0.09
N ILE A 194 -11.73 0.10 -1.13
CA ILE A 194 -11.47 0.51 -2.51
C ILE A 194 -12.47 1.58 -2.97
N THR A 195 -13.78 1.32 -2.82
CA THR A 195 -14.82 2.15 -3.44
C THR A 195 -15.10 3.42 -2.66
N ASN A 196 -15.25 3.32 -1.34
CA ASN A 196 -15.66 4.44 -0.51
C ASN A 196 -14.48 5.23 0.03
N TYR A 197 -13.32 4.61 0.22
CA TYR A 197 -12.15 5.30 0.76
C TYR A 197 -11.18 5.76 -0.31
N ILE A 198 -10.63 4.83 -1.08
CA ILE A 198 -9.67 5.11 -2.16
C ILE A 198 -10.36 5.80 -3.35
N LYS A 199 -11.69 5.66 -3.47
CA LYS A 199 -12.51 6.15 -4.60
C LYS A 199 -12.19 5.47 -5.93
N GLY A 200 -11.76 4.21 -5.87
CA GLY A 200 -11.60 3.35 -7.04
C GLY A 200 -12.90 2.67 -7.46
N THR A 201 -12.92 2.15 -8.69
CA THR A 201 -14.03 1.32 -9.18
C THR A 201 -13.77 -0.14 -8.85
N TRP A 202 -14.81 -0.84 -8.39
CA TRP A 202 -14.75 -2.29 -8.18
C TRP A 202 -15.03 -3.06 -9.48
N ASP A 203 -14.26 -4.12 -9.74
CA ASP A 203 -14.48 -5.03 -10.86
C ASP A 203 -14.05 -6.47 -10.51
N SER A 204 -14.22 -7.39 -11.47
CA SER A 204 -13.84 -8.80 -11.31
C SER A 204 -12.33 -9.04 -11.23
N GLY A 205 -11.51 -8.12 -11.73
CA GLY A 205 -10.05 -8.19 -11.62
C GLY A 205 -9.60 -8.00 -10.16
N ARG A 206 -10.17 -7.02 -9.46
CA ARG A 206 -9.92 -6.81 -8.02
C ARG A 206 -10.37 -8.00 -7.19
N ASP A 207 -11.52 -8.58 -7.53
CA ASP A 207 -12.04 -9.78 -6.87
C ASP A 207 -11.07 -10.96 -7.01
N THR A 208 -10.59 -11.21 -8.23
CA THR A 208 -9.61 -12.26 -8.53
C THR A 208 -8.31 -12.08 -7.74
N ILE A 209 -7.74 -10.87 -7.76
CA ILE A 209 -6.49 -10.57 -7.04
C ILE A 209 -6.68 -10.68 -5.53
N TRP A 210 -7.79 -10.18 -4.99
CA TRP A 210 -8.10 -10.30 -3.58
C TRP A 210 -8.16 -11.76 -3.13
N HIS A 211 -8.91 -12.60 -3.83
CA HIS A 211 -9.02 -14.02 -3.47
C HIS A 211 -7.68 -14.74 -3.55
N ALA A 212 -6.86 -14.45 -4.57
CA ALA A 212 -5.50 -14.98 -4.65
C ALA A 212 -4.67 -14.57 -3.43
N MET A 213 -4.51 -13.27 -3.16
CA MET A 213 -3.67 -12.78 -2.05
C MET A 213 -4.20 -13.21 -0.68
N ASN A 214 -5.51 -13.12 -0.47
CA ASN A 214 -6.13 -13.47 0.80
C ASN A 214 -6.11 -14.99 1.05
N SER A 215 -6.01 -15.82 0.02
CA SER A 215 -5.85 -17.27 0.22
C SER A 215 -4.39 -17.65 0.50
N THR A 216 -3.40 -16.95 -0.06
CA THR A 216 -1.99 -17.38 0.02
C THR A 216 -1.18 -16.69 1.10
N LEU A 217 -1.42 -15.41 1.38
CA LEU A 217 -0.66 -14.67 2.41
C LEU A 217 -1.12 -15.10 3.80
N LYS A 218 -0.37 -16.00 4.44
CA LYS A 218 -0.73 -16.55 5.76
C LYS A 218 -0.29 -15.64 6.91
N LEU A 219 0.88 -15.01 6.78
CA LEU A 219 1.42 -14.03 7.75
C LEU A 219 1.46 -14.59 9.18
N VAL A 220 1.89 -15.86 9.29
CA VAL A 220 2.03 -16.65 10.52
C VAL A 220 3.40 -16.50 11.16
#